data_AF-A0A9W6NSS1-F1
#
_entry.id   AF-A0A9W6NSS1-F1
#
_cell.length_a   1.000
_cell.length_b   1.000
_cell.length_c   1.000
_cell.angle_alpha   90.00
_cell.angle_beta   90.00
_cell.angle_gamma   90.00
#
_symmetry.space_group_name_H-M   'P 1'
#
loop_
_entity.id
_entity.type
_entity.pdbx_description
1 polymer ?
#
loop_
_entity_poly.entity_id
_entity_poly.type
_entity_poly.pdbx_seq_one_letter_code
_entity_poly.pdbx_strand_id
1 'polypeptide(L)'
;MADARAASDAGEGDLALLRAYEPVIRYTAGELFLPTAVGAYVGRAALWRRRQGGRSDECLAKAGELTLERLAAAGSRFGGDALYLRLVDRPMRGADYRRWRRDAAQPAFRPSSRFAAVGLFARLVDAGLRVSLLLRGTVPGGTRAAAHHLYAAHMQDDTHPYYARVFRDGGYVALQYWYFYPMNDWRSTFSGINDHEADWEQVTIFLAETLDGSLCPTWVAFSAHDEVGDDRRRRWDDPDIEFVGAHPVVYAGAGSHAGAYLPGEYVTTVAPTWLNGLRAISRQVSRALLPWTGDAPQTSAGLPFIDYHRGDGVGIGVGECRAWHPVLIDDDTPWVRNYRGLWGLDTRDHFGGERAPAGPRYERDGAVRSGWANPVVWAGLDDEYPTVEHGAALLQRRASRLRQRLAELAAEVDDRRQAARASRAGNRARAAFVGSAGTGKSRRGRSGPHRDGAEALARLRAEQAAVREELDAIRHAGTQPPVDPPHAHLRCRALPLTADTPRQRFLAIWSAASVSIMLAGTALVVISPPVGLLWSSAGLITIMLAIEAAARGRLVRFTATMGAVGVVVFAVLSAVEVVVRNWRAGAAAVLILAACALLVANLRTWMTNR
;
A
#
# COMPACT_ATOMS: atom_id res chain seq x y z
N MET A 1 45.29 0.67 14.39
CA MET A 1 45.29 -0.81 14.51
C MET A 1 44.16 -1.34 15.37
N ALA A 2 43.82 -0.73 16.51
CA ALA A 2 42.67 -1.12 17.33
C ALA A 2 41.32 -0.92 16.61
N ASP A 3 41.10 0.23 15.96
CA ASP A 3 39.84 0.49 15.22
C ASP A 3 39.64 -0.43 14.01
N ALA A 4 40.72 -0.82 13.32
CA ALA A 4 40.66 -1.74 12.19
C ALA A 4 40.35 -3.18 12.62
N ARG A 5 40.82 -3.59 13.82
CA ARG A 5 40.44 -4.89 14.41
C ARG A 5 39.00 -4.87 14.91
N ALA A 6 38.56 -3.81 15.58
CA ALA A 6 37.18 -3.67 16.03
C ALA A 6 36.17 -3.64 14.86
N ALA A 7 36.52 -2.99 13.74
CA ALA A 7 35.70 -3.01 12.53
C ALA A 7 35.70 -4.38 11.83
N SER A 8 36.83 -5.10 11.85
CA SER A 8 36.94 -6.48 11.33
C SER A 8 36.12 -7.46 12.18
N ASP A 9 36.23 -7.38 13.51
CA ASP A 9 35.50 -8.23 14.45
C ASP A 9 33.99 -7.96 14.40
N ALA A 10 33.58 -6.69 14.25
CA ALA A 10 32.19 -6.32 14.02
C ALA A 10 31.67 -6.83 12.67
N GLY A 11 32.49 -6.77 11.60
CA GLY A 11 32.14 -7.30 10.28
C GLY A 11 31.99 -8.82 10.25
N GLU A 12 32.84 -9.56 10.97
CA GLU A 12 32.72 -11.02 11.12
C GLU A 12 31.48 -11.41 11.94
N GLY A 13 31.20 -10.68 13.03
CA GLY A 13 29.99 -10.87 13.84
C GLY A 13 28.70 -10.57 13.05
N ASP A 14 28.69 -9.48 12.28
CA ASP A 14 27.56 -9.08 11.44
C ASP A 14 27.31 -10.09 10.32
N LEU A 15 28.36 -10.62 9.68
CA LEU A 15 28.22 -11.68 8.68
C LEU A 15 27.68 -12.98 9.28
N ALA A 16 28.11 -13.34 10.50
CA ALA A 16 27.59 -14.51 11.20
C ALA A 16 26.10 -14.36 11.52
N LEU A 17 25.67 -13.17 11.97
CA LEU A 17 24.25 -12.86 12.19
C LEU A 17 23.44 -12.95 10.90
N LEU A 18 23.95 -12.37 9.80
CA LEU A 18 23.29 -12.44 8.49
C LEU A 18 23.13 -13.87 8.00
N ARG A 19 24.17 -14.71 8.13
CA ARG A 19 24.07 -16.12 7.74
C ARG A 19 23.14 -16.93 8.63
N ALA A 20 23.02 -16.59 9.92
CA ALA A 20 22.16 -17.31 10.86
C ALA A 20 20.67 -17.16 10.54
N TYR A 21 20.29 -16.06 9.89
CA TYR A 21 18.88 -15.72 9.61
C TYR A 21 18.61 -15.45 8.12
N GLU A 22 19.53 -15.81 7.21
CA GLU A 22 19.36 -15.50 5.78
C GLU A 22 18.06 -16.13 5.23
N PRO A 23 17.22 -15.39 4.49
CA PRO A 23 15.94 -15.92 4.01
C PRO A 23 16.09 -17.04 2.98
N VAL A 24 15.07 -17.89 2.88
CA VAL A 24 14.90 -18.81 1.75
C VAL A 24 13.92 -18.18 0.78
N ILE A 25 14.22 -18.14 -0.52
CA ILE A 25 13.29 -17.65 -1.54
C ILE A 25 12.83 -18.81 -2.41
N ARG A 26 11.51 -18.98 -2.55
CA ARG A 26 10.88 -19.92 -3.47
C ARG A 26 10.16 -19.17 -4.58
N TYR A 27 10.51 -19.49 -5.82
CA TYR A 27 9.96 -18.88 -7.01
C TYR A 27 8.80 -19.70 -7.58
N THR A 28 7.96 -19.06 -8.40
CA THR A 28 6.91 -19.74 -9.16
C THR A 28 7.52 -20.47 -10.36
N ALA A 29 7.02 -21.67 -10.69
CA ALA A 29 7.40 -22.39 -11.89
C ALA A 29 7.13 -21.53 -13.14
N GLY A 30 8.14 -21.31 -13.97
CA GLY A 30 8.05 -20.33 -15.05
C GLY A 30 9.07 -19.19 -14.94
N GLU A 31 9.64 -18.98 -13.75
CA GLU A 31 10.57 -17.88 -13.49
C GLU A 31 11.81 -17.96 -14.38
N LEU A 32 12.12 -16.85 -15.07
CA LEU A 32 13.23 -16.78 -16.01
C LEU A 32 14.48 -16.14 -15.39
N PHE A 33 14.29 -15.23 -14.45
CA PHE A 33 15.36 -14.40 -13.91
C PHE A 33 15.49 -14.67 -12.41
N LEU A 34 16.65 -15.19 -12.02
CA LEU A 34 16.98 -15.41 -10.61
C LEU A 34 18.07 -14.43 -10.17
N PRO A 35 18.27 -14.22 -8.85
CA PRO A 35 19.23 -13.27 -8.34
C PRO A 35 20.64 -13.49 -8.90
N THR A 36 21.31 -12.41 -9.26
CA THR A 36 22.62 -12.44 -9.92
C THR A 36 23.57 -11.38 -9.37
N ALA A 37 24.86 -11.57 -9.62
CA ALA A 37 25.89 -10.59 -9.30
C ALA A 37 25.68 -9.28 -10.09
N VAL A 38 25.68 -8.14 -9.39
CA VAL A 38 25.57 -6.81 -10.00
C VAL A 38 26.74 -6.52 -10.91
N GLY A 39 27.93 -7.05 -10.58
CA GLY A 39 29.12 -6.91 -11.43
C GLY A 39 28.94 -7.55 -12.81
N ALA A 40 28.35 -8.74 -12.88
CA ALA A 40 28.06 -9.42 -14.15
C ALA A 40 27.04 -8.65 -15.00
N TYR A 41 26.02 -8.08 -14.36
CA TYR A 41 25.03 -7.22 -15.02
C TYR A 41 25.65 -5.92 -15.54
N VAL A 42 26.37 -5.20 -14.67
CA VAL A 42 27.03 -3.92 -15.00
C VAL A 42 28.04 -4.11 -16.12
N GLY A 43 28.80 -5.21 -16.11
CA GLY A 43 29.75 -5.55 -17.18
C GLY A 43 29.11 -5.76 -18.55
N ARG A 44 27.79 -5.99 -18.62
CA ARG A 44 27.03 -6.15 -19.88
C ARG A 44 26.11 -4.99 -20.19
N ALA A 45 25.95 -4.04 -19.29
CA ALA A 45 25.14 -2.86 -19.51
C ALA A 45 25.96 -1.71 -20.12
N ALA A 46 25.30 -0.90 -20.94
CA ALA A 46 25.81 0.41 -21.34
C ALA A 46 25.39 1.48 -20.31
N LEU A 47 26.24 2.47 -20.07
CA LEU A 47 25.92 3.62 -19.21
C LEU A 47 25.56 4.83 -20.07
N TRP A 48 24.41 5.44 -19.76
CA TRP A 48 23.90 6.60 -20.46
C TRP A 48 23.71 7.78 -19.49
N ARG A 49 23.91 8.98 -20.03
CA ARG A 49 23.75 10.25 -19.33
C ARG A 49 22.79 11.14 -20.10
N ARG A 50 21.90 11.79 -19.37
CA ARG A 50 21.06 12.87 -19.91
C ARG A 50 21.27 14.13 -19.09
N ARG A 51 21.76 15.17 -19.77
CA ARG A 51 21.97 16.49 -19.17
C ARG A 51 20.64 17.16 -18.86
N GLN A 52 20.57 17.91 -17.77
CA GLN A 52 19.37 18.67 -17.41
C GLN A 52 19.03 19.67 -18.54
N GLY A 53 17.81 19.61 -19.07
CA GLY A 53 17.38 20.43 -20.22
C GLY A 53 17.90 19.98 -21.60
N GLY A 54 18.75 18.94 -21.66
CA GLY A 54 19.26 18.37 -22.90
C GLY A 54 18.22 17.47 -23.59
N ARG A 55 18.16 17.52 -24.93
CA ARG A 55 17.23 16.70 -25.75
C ARG A 55 17.74 15.30 -26.10
N SER A 56 19.04 15.04 -25.94
CA SER A 56 19.72 13.82 -26.39
C SER A 56 20.49 13.14 -25.28
N ASP A 57 20.48 11.81 -25.29
CA ASP A 57 21.19 10.99 -24.32
C ASP A 57 22.61 10.69 -24.83
N GLU A 58 23.60 10.85 -23.97
CA GLU A 58 25.03 10.64 -24.23
C GLU A 58 25.45 9.27 -23.67
N CYS A 59 26.01 8.39 -24.50
CA CYS A 59 26.57 7.12 -24.04
C CYS A 59 27.95 7.35 -23.43
N LEU A 60 28.10 7.09 -22.14
CA LEU A 60 29.34 7.27 -21.39
C LEU A 60 30.24 6.03 -21.41
N ALA A 61 29.65 4.85 -21.50
CA ALA A 61 30.36 3.57 -21.61
C ALA A 61 29.48 2.56 -22.34
N LYS A 62 30.06 1.74 -23.21
CA LYS A 62 29.35 0.67 -23.92
C LYS A 62 29.32 -0.61 -23.09
N ALA A 63 28.41 -1.53 -23.44
CA ALA A 63 28.39 -2.87 -22.90
C ALA A 63 29.77 -3.53 -23.03
N GLY A 64 30.27 -4.14 -21.95
CA GLY A 64 31.62 -4.71 -21.87
C GLY A 64 32.71 -3.79 -21.32
N GLU A 65 32.48 -2.46 -21.29
CA GLU A 65 33.48 -1.50 -20.82
C GLU A 65 33.30 -1.13 -19.34
N LEU A 66 32.12 -1.35 -18.78
CA LEU A 66 31.74 -0.85 -17.46
C LEU A 66 32.13 -1.82 -16.34
N THR A 67 32.62 -1.28 -15.21
CA THR A 67 32.84 -2.00 -13.95
C THR A 67 32.13 -1.26 -12.82
N LEU A 68 32.02 -1.87 -11.63
CA LEU A 68 31.40 -1.20 -10.47
C LEU A 68 32.18 0.06 -10.04
N GLU A 69 33.50 0.05 -10.18
CA GLU A 69 34.37 1.20 -9.88
C GLU A 69 34.13 2.32 -10.89
N ARG A 70 34.05 1.99 -12.18
CA ARG A 70 33.74 2.97 -13.24
C ARG A 70 32.32 3.53 -13.09
N LEU A 71 31.36 2.70 -12.67
CA LEU A 71 29.99 3.10 -12.38
C LEU A 71 29.95 4.11 -11.22
N ALA A 72 30.64 3.80 -10.11
CA ALA A 72 30.77 4.68 -8.97
C ALA A 72 31.42 6.02 -9.35
N ALA A 73 32.53 5.98 -10.10
CA ALA A 73 33.23 7.18 -10.56
C ALA A 73 32.36 8.06 -11.46
N ALA A 74 31.59 7.45 -12.37
CA ALA A 74 30.64 8.18 -13.21
C ALA A 74 29.53 8.83 -12.38
N GLY A 75 29.00 8.12 -11.38
CA GLY A 75 28.01 8.65 -10.45
C GLY A 75 28.50 9.87 -9.66
N SER A 76 29.73 9.83 -9.14
CA SER A 76 30.35 10.98 -8.49
C SER A 76 30.59 12.15 -9.44
N ARG A 77 31.06 11.87 -10.67
CA ARG A 77 31.40 12.90 -11.65
C ARG A 77 30.18 13.61 -12.25
N PHE A 78 29.09 12.89 -12.45
CA PHE A 78 27.91 13.36 -13.17
C PHE A 78 26.64 13.38 -12.29
N GLY A 79 26.79 13.51 -10.97
CA GLY A 79 25.68 13.40 -10.01
C GLY A 79 24.55 14.42 -10.16
N GLY A 80 24.74 15.51 -10.92
CA GLY A 80 23.70 16.47 -11.26
C GLY A 80 22.86 16.11 -12.49
N ASP A 81 23.23 15.05 -13.20
CA ASP A 81 22.56 14.60 -14.43
C ASP A 81 21.77 13.30 -14.21
N ALA A 82 20.81 13.02 -15.10
CA ALA A 82 20.10 11.76 -15.08
C ALA A 82 20.99 10.66 -15.69
N LEU A 83 21.40 9.70 -14.87
CA LEU A 83 22.16 8.53 -15.29
C LEU A 83 21.24 7.29 -15.33
N TYR A 84 21.45 6.42 -16.31
CA TYR A 84 20.77 5.14 -16.37
C TYR A 84 21.62 4.08 -17.08
N LEU A 85 21.49 2.83 -16.63
CA LEU A 85 22.04 1.66 -17.33
C LEU A 85 21.10 1.22 -18.45
N ARG A 86 21.63 0.53 -19.45
CA ARG A 86 20.83 -0.14 -20.46
C ARG A 86 21.43 -1.51 -20.73
N LEU A 87 20.70 -2.57 -20.39
CA LEU A 87 21.13 -3.93 -20.64
C LEU A 87 20.85 -4.34 -22.10
N VAL A 88 19.64 -4.06 -22.59
CA VAL A 88 19.19 -4.48 -23.92
C VAL A 88 19.25 -3.29 -24.88
N ASP A 89 20.26 -3.30 -25.75
CA ASP A 89 20.38 -2.28 -26.80
C ASP A 89 19.28 -2.41 -27.88
N ARG A 90 18.96 -3.64 -28.27
CA ARG A 90 17.94 -3.93 -29.29
C ARG A 90 17.10 -5.14 -28.90
N PRO A 91 15.76 -5.04 -28.94
CA PRO A 91 14.89 -6.19 -28.75
C PRO A 91 15.17 -7.29 -29.79
N MET A 92 15.10 -8.54 -29.37
CA MET A 92 15.18 -9.71 -30.26
C MET A 92 14.00 -9.71 -31.25
N ARG A 93 14.24 -10.05 -32.53
CA ARG A 93 13.21 -10.00 -33.59
C ARG A 93 13.25 -11.24 -34.47
N GLY A 94 12.21 -11.42 -35.29
CA GLY A 94 12.23 -12.34 -36.43
C GLY A 94 12.42 -13.81 -36.04
N ALA A 95 13.37 -14.47 -36.69
CA ALA A 95 13.64 -15.89 -36.51
C ALA A 95 14.21 -16.21 -35.12
N ASP A 96 15.05 -15.34 -34.57
CA ASP A 96 15.68 -15.55 -33.26
C ASP A 96 14.66 -15.53 -32.14
N TYR A 97 13.72 -14.58 -32.18
CA TYR A 97 12.62 -14.54 -31.22
C TYR A 97 11.73 -15.78 -31.31
N ARG A 98 11.44 -16.27 -32.53
CA ARG A 98 10.66 -17.51 -32.73
C ARG A 98 11.41 -18.75 -32.25
N ARG A 99 12.73 -18.81 -32.43
CA ARG A 99 13.59 -19.89 -31.96
C ARG A 99 13.58 -19.92 -30.44
N TRP A 100 13.85 -18.78 -29.82
CA TRP A 100 13.81 -18.61 -28.38
C TRP A 100 12.45 -19.04 -27.79
N ARG A 101 11.33 -18.58 -28.38
CA ARG A 101 9.98 -18.96 -27.91
C ARG A 101 9.66 -20.46 -28.02
N ARG A 102 10.33 -21.19 -28.91
CA ARG A 102 10.14 -22.63 -29.13
C ARG A 102 11.13 -23.48 -28.35
N ASP A 103 12.06 -22.85 -27.65
CA ASP A 103 13.07 -23.56 -26.87
C ASP A 103 12.38 -24.33 -25.73
N ALA A 104 12.49 -25.65 -25.77
CA ALA A 104 11.88 -26.55 -24.79
C ALA A 104 12.58 -26.49 -23.42
N ALA A 105 13.75 -25.85 -23.33
CA ALA A 105 14.42 -25.57 -22.06
C ALA A 105 13.74 -24.43 -21.28
N GLN A 106 12.78 -23.70 -21.87
CA GLN A 106 12.07 -22.65 -21.15
C GLN A 106 11.16 -23.23 -20.06
N PRO A 107 11.20 -22.67 -18.84
CA PRO A 107 10.28 -23.02 -17.77
C PRO A 107 8.82 -22.90 -18.24
N ALA A 108 8.06 -24.00 -18.11
CA ALA A 108 6.65 -24.00 -18.47
C ALA A 108 5.82 -23.33 -17.38
N PHE A 109 5.08 -22.28 -17.72
CA PHE A 109 4.11 -21.65 -16.81
C PHE A 109 2.67 -22.00 -17.20
N ARG A 110 1.85 -22.34 -16.20
CA ARG A 110 0.41 -22.56 -16.35
C ARG A 110 -0.35 -21.46 -15.59
N PRO A 111 -0.87 -20.43 -16.28
CA PRO A 111 -1.64 -19.38 -15.61
C PRO A 111 -2.95 -19.93 -15.05
N SER A 112 -3.37 -19.41 -13.91
CA SER A 112 -4.73 -19.63 -13.42
C SER A 112 -5.70 -18.72 -14.16
N SER A 113 -7.00 -18.97 -13.97
CA SER A 113 -8.02 -18.19 -14.64
C SER A 113 -8.13 -16.77 -14.05
N ARG A 114 -7.47 -15.82 -14.74
CA ARG A 114 -7.31 -14.40 -14.35
C ARG A 114 -8.55 -13.60 -13.98
N PHE A 115 -9.75 -14.12 -14.23
CA PHE A 115 -10.95 -13.31 -14.31
C PHE A 115 -12.07 -13.66 -13.32
N ALA A 116 -11.95 -14.74 -12.55
CA ALA A 116 -12.96 -15.07 -11.54
C ALA A 116 -13.04 -14.03 -10.38
N ALA A 117 -11.96 -13.27 -10.15
CA ALA A 117 -11.84 -12.40 -8.98
C ALA A 117 -12.42 -10.98 -9.16
N VAL A 118 -12.72 -10.53 -10.38
CA VAL A 118 -12.91 -9.09 -10.68
C VAL A 118 -14.35 -8.77 -11.12
N GLY A 119 -14.93 -7.67 -10.61
CA GLY A 119 -16.26 -7.18 -11.00
C GLY A 119 -16.36 -6.66 -12.44
N LEU A 120 -17.54 -6.73 -13.08
CA LEU A 120 -17.80 -6.25 -14.46
C LEU A 120 -17.23 -4.85 -14.76
N PHE A 121 -17.37 -3.91 -13.82
CA PHE A 121 -16.92 -2.53 -14.00
C PHE A 121 -15.39 -2.43 -14.15
N ALA A 122 -14.63 -3.12 -13.29
CA ALA A 122 -13.16 -3.13 -13.39
C ALA A 122 -12.69 -3.82 -14.68
N ARG A 123 -13.45 -4.80 -15.19
CA ARG A 123 -13.16 -5.47 -16.47
C ARG A 123 -13.34 -4.55 -17.68
N LEU A 124 -14.27 -3.60 -17.61
CA LEU A 124 -14.44 -2.60 -18.66
C LEU A 124 -13.32 -1.57 -18.70
N VAL A 125 -12.88 -1.13 -17.53
CA VAL A 125 -11.72 -0.26 -17.39
C VAL A 125 -10.46 -0.96 -17.90
N ASP A 126 -10.27 -2.24 -17.58
CA ASP A 126 -9.19 -3.10 -18.11
C ASP A 126 -9.22 -3.22 -19.64
N ALA A 127 -10.39 -3.51 -20.22
CA ALA A 127 -10.52 -3.57 -21.69
C ALA A 127 -10.16 -2.23 -22.35
N GLY A 128 -10.63 -1.10 -21.79
CA GLY A 128 -10.29 0.23 -22.29
C GLY A 128 -8.79 0.55 -22.21
N LEU A 129 -8.13 0.16 -21.12
CA LEU A 129 -6.69 0.38 -20.94
C LEU A 129 -5.84 -0.58 -21.80
N ARG A 130 -6.28 -1.81 -22.06
CA ARG A 130 -5.61 -2.69 -23.04
C ARG A 130 -5.71 -2.15 -24.46
N VAL A 131 -6.85 -1.54 -24.81
CA VAL A 131 -6.98 -0.82 -26.08
C VAL A 131 -6.06 0.41 -26.10
N SER A 132 -5.88 1.10 -24.98
CA SER A 132 -4.90 2.20 -24.89
C SER A 132 -3.46 1.71 -25.05
N LEU A 133 -3.12 0.50 -24.60
CA LEU A 133 -1.80 -0.11 -24.83
C LEU A 133 -1.54 -0.44 -26.30
N LEU A 134 -2.57 -0.76 -27.09
CA LEU A 134 -2.43 -0.87 -28.55
C LEU A 134 -2.04 0.47 -29.20
N LEU A 135 -2.45 1.58 -28.57
CA LEU A 135 -2.13 2.94 -29.03
C LEU A 135 -0.79 3.47 -28.45
N ARG A 136 -0.34 2.97 -27.30
CA ARG A 136 0.81 3.52 -26.55
C ARG A 136 2.16 2.84 -26.84
N GLY A 137 2.17 1.79 -27.65
CA GLY A 137 3.37 0.98 -27.91
C GLY A 137 3.61 0.00 -26.77
N THR A 138 3.89 -1.25 -27.11
CA THR A 138 4.28 -2.29 -26.16
C THR A 138 5.80 -2.31 -26.07
N VAL A 139 6.39 -2.58 -24.88
CA VAL A 139 7.76 -3.10 -24.86
C VAL A 139 7.71 -4.42 -25.62
N PRO A 140 8.41 -4.56 -26.75
CA PRO A 140 8.30 -5.77 -27.55
C PRO A 140 8.74 -6.95 -26.70
N GLY A 141 8.04 -8.09 -26.73
CA GLY A 141 8.47 -9.32 -26.04
C GLY A 141 9.91 -9.76 -26.40
N GLY A 142 10.47 -9.18 -27.46
CA GLY A 142 11.89 -9.26 -27.81
C GLY A 142 12.87 -8.67 -26.80
N THR A 143 12.48 -7.67 -25.98
CA THR A 143 13.35 -7.12 -24.93
C THR A 143 13.60 -8.16 -23.86
N ARG A 144 12.52 -8.77 -23.33
CA ARG A 144 12.61 -9.92 -22.42
C ARG A 144 13.46 -11.04 -23.01
N ALA A 145 13.22 -11.42 -24.27
CA ALA A 145 13.98 -12.49 -24.91
C ALA A 145 15.47 -12.19 -25.04
N ALA A 146 15.83 -10.94 -25.36
CA ALA A 146 17.21 -10.48 -25.41
C ALA A 146 17.86 -10.47 -24.01
N ALA A 147 17.15 -9.97 -22.99
CA ALA A 147 17.60 -9.99 -21.61
C ALA A 147 17.82 -11.43 -21.11
N HIS A 148 16.90 -12.34 -21.39
CA HIS A 148 17.02 -13.75 -21.01
C HIS A 148 18.22 -14.41 -21.70
N HIS A 149 18.48 -14.10 -22.98
CA HIS A 149 19.66 -14.60 -23.66
C HIS A 149 20.97 -14.07 -23.04
N LEU A 150 21.03 -12.79 -22.68
CA LEU A 150 22.19 -12.20 -22.00
C LEU A 150 22.40 -12.81 -20.62
N TYR A 151 21.29 -13.01 -19.88
CA TYR A 151 21.29 -13.62 -18.56
C TYR A 151 21.84 -15.04 -18.61
N ALA A 152 21.23 -15.91 -19.41
CA ALA A 152 21.63 -17.32 -19.53
C ALA A 152 23.09 -17.50 -20.00
N ALA A 153 23.61 -16.58 -20.81
CA ALA A 153 24.96 -16.68 -21.35
C ALA A 153 26.06 -16.10 -20.43
N HIS A 154 25.74 -15.18 -19.51
CA HIS A 154 26.78 -14.39 -18.82
C HIS A 154 26.51 -14.10 -17.33
N MET A 155 25.32 -14.39 -16.84
CA MET A 155 24.88 -13.99 -15.49
C MET A 155 24.27 -15.14 -14.71
N GLN A 156 23.77 -16.16 -15.41
CA GLN A 156 23.31 -17.39 -14.81
C GLN A 156 24.53 -18.20 -14.34
N ASP A 157 24.86 -18.03 -13.07
CA ASP A 157 25.88 -18.78 -12.33
C ASP A 157 25.19 -19.59 -11.22
N ASP A 158 25.86 -20.63 -10.72
CA ASP A 158 25.42 -21.41 -9.56
C ASP A 158 25.58 -20.59 -8.25
N THR A 159 26.40 -19.54 -8.28
CA THR A 159 26.54 -18.60 -7.16
C THR A 159 25.45 -17.53 -7.22
N HIS A 160 24.41 -17.64 -6.39
CA HIS A 160 23.35 -16.64 -6.27
C HIS A 160 23.67 -15.68 -5.12
N PRO A 161 24.04 -14.41 -5.38
CA PRO A 161 24.37 -13.49 -4.30
C PRO A 161 23.15 -12.79 -3.72
N TYR A 162 23.19 -12.53 -2.42
CA TYR A 162 22.44 -11.45 -1.80
C TYR A 162 23.41 -10.37 -1.32
N TYR A 163 22.94 -9.13 -1.27
CA TYR A 163 23.70 -8.01 -0.70
C TYR A 163 23.10 -7.65 0.64
N ALA A 164 23.90 -7.64 1.69
CA ALA A 164 23.38 -7.47 3.02
C ALA A 164 24.13 -6.44 3.85
N ARG A 165 23.40 -5.85 4.80
CA ARG A 165 23.94 -4.93 5.80
C ARG A 165 23.21 -5.09 7.13
N VAL A 166 23.88 -4.69 8.20
CA VAL A 166 23.29 -4.64 9.55
C VAL A 166 23.12 -3.19 9.96
N PHE A 167 21.91 -2.83 10.38
CA PHE A 167 21.55 -1.50 10.85
C PHE A 167 21.04 -1.58 12.30
N ARG A 168 21.37 -0.61 13.14
CA ARG A 168 21.05 -0.63 14.57
C ARG A 168 20.40 0.69 14.97
N ASP A 169 19.13 0.66 15.37
CA ASP A 169 18.37 1.84 15.80
C ASP A 169 17.11 1.43 16.58
N GLY A 170 16.59 2.31 17.43
CA GLY A 170 15.32 2.10 18.13
C GLY A 170 15.28 0.86 19.06
N GLY A 171 16.44 0.32 19.45
CA GLY A 171 16.53 -0.94 20.20
C GLY A 171 16.42 -2.21 19.34
N TYR A 172 16.46 -2.06 18.01
CA TYR A 172 16.50 -3.16 17.05
C TYR A 172 17.86 -3.29 16.37
N VAL A 173 18.23 -4.52 16.02
CA VAL A 173 19.28 -4.86 15.05
C VAL A 173 18.58 -5.37 13.79
N ALA A 174 18.53 -4.54 12.75
CA ALA A 174 17.92 -4.86 11.47
C ALA A 174 18.94 -5.51 10.51
N LEU A 175 18.71 -6.78 10.21
CA LEU A 175 19.41 -7.56 9.19
C LEU A 175 18.70 -7.35 7.84
N GLN A 176 19.30 -6.57 6.94
CA GLN A 176 18.69 -6.24 5.67
C GLN A 176 19.39 -6.97 4.53
N TYR A 177 18.61 -7.72 3.74
CA TYR A 177 19.05 -8.51 2.58
C TYR A 177 18.43 -7.91 1.31
N TRP A 178 19.25 -7.72 0.28
CA TRP A 178 18.87 -7.18 -1.02
C TRP A 178 19.15 -8.18 -2.13
N TYR A 179 18.21 -8.35 -3.05
CA TYR A 179 18.28 -9.29 -4.16
C TYR A 179 18.19 -8.53 -5.47
N PHE A 180 19.15 -8.77 -6.36
CA PHE A 180 19.22 -8.11 -7.66
C PHE A 180 18.81 -9.07 -8.78
N TYR A 181 17.79 -8.69 -9.53
CA TYR A 181 17.35 -9.40 -10.72
C TYR A 181 17.72 -8.57 -11.96
N PRO A 182 18.15 -9.19 -13.07
CA PRO A 182 18.53 -8.44 -14.27
C PRO A 182 17.32 -7.89 -15.06
N MET A 183 16.12 -8.41 -14.83
CA MET A 183 14.90 -8.03 -15.54
C MET A 183 13.67 -8.38 -14.69
N ASN A 184 12.70 -7.47 -14.65
CA ASN A 184 11.32 -7.71 -14.26
C ASN A 184 10.50 -7.91 -15.53
N ASP A 185 9.89 -9.08 -15.69
CA ASP A 185 9.11 -9.45 -16.87
C ASP A 185 7.65 -9.80 -16.56
N TRP A 186 7.14 -9.20 -15.48
CA TRP A 186 5.83 -9.49 -14.89
C TRP A 186 4.71 -9.43 -15.94
N ARG A 187 4.70 -8.43 -16.82
CA ARG A 187 3.71 -8.31 -17.90
C ARG A 187 3.91 -9.33 -18.99
N SER A 188 5.13 -9.46 -19.51
CA SER A 188 5.40 -10.23 -20.73
C SER A 188 5.45 -11.74 -20.52
N THR A 189 5.70 -12.22 -19.29
CA THR A 189 5.66 -13.65 -18.93
C THR A 189 4.41 -14.00 -18.11
N PHE A 190 4.03 -13.17 -17.14
CA PHE A 190 2.99 -13.52 -16.16
C PHE A 190 1.69 -12.70 -16.27
N SER A 191 1.56 -11.88 -17.32
CA SER A 191 0.37 -11.02 -17.55
C SER A 191 0.12 -9.99 -16.43
N GLY A 192 1.16 -9.60 -15.71
CA GLY A 192 1.19 -8.47 -14.79
C GLY A 192 1.19 -7.12 -15.49
N ILE A 193 1.66 -6.07 -14.79
CA ILE A 193 1.47 -4.68 -15.23
C ILE A 193 2.61 -4.13 -16.09
N ASN A 194 3.85 -4.50 -15.80
CA ASN A 194 5.03 -3.86 -16.36
C ASN A 194 6.12 -4.87 -16.76
N ASP A 195 7.05 -4.39 -17.59
CA ASP A 195 8.36 -5.00 -17.79
C ASP A 195 9.40 -3.89 -17.61
N HIS A 196 10.50 -4.15 -16.91
CA HIS A 196 11.65 -3.25 -16.87
C HIS A 196 12.96 -4.00 -16.65
N GLU A 197 14.04 -3.41 -17.18
CA GLU A 197 15.40 -3.87 -16.87
C GLU A 197 15.72 -3.60 -15.40
N ALA A 198 16.46 -4.53 -14.80
CA ALA A 198 16.79 -4.59 -13.38
C ALA A 198 15.59 -4.65 -12.42
N ASP A 199 15.77 -5.35 -11.31
CA ASP A 199 14.87 -5.31 -10.17
C ASP A 199 15.64 -5.43 -8.85
N TRP A 200 15.12 -4.78 -7.81
CA TRP A 200 15.71 -4.77 -6.48
C TRP A 200 14.63 -5.04 -5.43
N GLU A 201 14.73 -6.21 -4.81
CA GLU A 201 13.84 -6.62 -3.71
C GLU A 201 14.62 -6.74 -2.40
N GLN A 202 13.92 -6.64 -1.28
CA GLN A 202 14.52 -6.74 0.05
C GLN A 202 13.71 -7.59 1.03
N VAL A 203 14.44 -8.18 1.96
CA VAL A 203 13.91 -8.76 3.19
C VAL A 203 14.64 -8.11 4.35
N THR A 204 13.92 -7.71 5.39
CA THR A 204 14.53 -7.19 6.63
C THR A 204 14.04 -8.00 7.82
N ILE A 205 14.97 -8.52 8.61
CA ILE A 205 14.70 -9.22 9.87
C ILE A 205 15.14 -8.30 11.01
N PHE A 206 14.28 -8.12 12.00
CA PHE A 206 14.56 -7.29 13.16
C PHE A 206 14.81 -8.18 14.37
N LEU A 207 16.01 -8.06 14.94
CA LEU A 207 16.36 -8.68 16.21
C LEU A 207 16.24 -7.65 17.32
N ALA A 208 15.87 -8.09 18.52
CA ALA A 208 15.94 -7.29 19.73
C ALA A 208 16.87 -7.95 20.74
N GLU A 209 17.58 -7.14 21.53
CA GLU A 209 18.45 -7.61 22.59
C GLU A 209 17.63 -7.94 23.84
N THR A 210 17.72 -9.18 24.31
CA THR A 210 17.10 -9.63 25.55
C THR A 210 17.94 -9.23 26.77
N LEU A 211 17.38 -9.36 27.98
CA LEU A 211 18.07 -8.94 29.22
C LEU A 211 19.40 -9.66 29.49
N ASP A 212 19.58 -10.86 28.94
CA ASP A 212 20.82 -11.66 29.02
C ASP A 212 21.84 -11.28 27.93
N GLY A 213 21.55 -10.27 27.10
CA GLY A 213 22.41 -9.80 26.01
C GLY A 213 22.32 -10.65 24.73
N SER A 214 21.40 -11.63 24.67
CA SER A 214 21.20 -12.42 23.46
C SER A 214 20.35 -11.66 22.42
N LEU A 215 20.60 -11.87 21.13
CA LEU A 215 19.79 -11.29 20.06
C LEU A 215 18.75 -12.30 19.59
N CYS A 216 17.48 -11.95 19.74
CA CYS A 216 16.35 -12.77 19.34
C CYS A 216 15.55 -12.08 18.22
N PRO A 217 15.13 -12.80 17.16
CA PRO A 217 14.29 -12.23 16.13
C PRO A 217 12.88 -11.95 16.64
N THR A 218 12.36 -10.77 16.32
CA THR A 218 11.05 -10.29 16.79
C THR A 218 10.10 -9.98 15.64
N TRP A 219 10.63 -9.47 14.53
CA TRP A 219 9.84 -9.13 13.34
C TRP A 219 10.58 -9.46 12.05
N VAL A 220 9.83 -9.65 10.97
CA VAL A 220 10.34 -9.76 9.61
C VAL A 220 9.47 -8.94 8.67
N ALA A 221 10.06 -8.34 7.64
CA ALA A 221 9.36 -7.58 6.61
C ALA A 221 9.88 -7.93 5.22
N PHE A 222 8.98 -8.27 4.30
CA PHE A 222 9.27 -8.52 2.89
C PHE A 222 8.84 -7.31 2.05
N SER A 223 9.66 -6.86 1.10
CA SER A 223 9.23 -5.86 0.13
C SER A 223 8.15 -6.40 -0.79
N ALA A 224 7.21 -5.55 -1.15
CA ALA A 224 6.24 -5.82 -2.20
C ALA A 224 5.91 -4.49 -2.88
N HIS A 225 6.50 -4.27 -4.07
CA HIS A 225 6.37 -3.01 -4.79
C HIS A 225 6.77 -1.80 -3.91
N ASP A 226 5.99 -0.71 -3.96
CA ASP A 226 6.23 0.54 -3.20
C ASP A 226 5.53 0.56 -1.81
N GLU A 227 5.11 -0.60 -1.28
CA GLU A 227 4.39 -0.68 0.00
C GLU A 227 5.32 -0.51 1.23
N VAL A 228 4.78 0.09 2.30
CA VAL A 228 5.49 0.39 3.55
C VAL A 228 4.58 0.22 4.77
N GLY A 229 5.17 0.13 5.97
CA GLY A 229 4.44 0.15 7.25
C GLY A 229 3.87 -1.20 7.69
N ASP A 230 2.85 -1.15 8.56
CA ASP A 230 2.35 -2.27 9.37
C ASP A 230 1.99 -3.52 8.57
N ASP A 231 1.34 -3.35 7.43
CA ASP A 231 0.88 -4.48 6.61
C ASP A 231 2.04 -5.30 6.02
N ARG A 232 3.26 -4.74 5.97
CA ARG A 232 4.46 -5.39 5.44
C ARG A 232 5.19 -6.26 6.45
N ARG A 233 5.12 -5.93 7.74
CA ARG A 233 5.80 -6.70 8.79
C ARG A 233 4.94 -7.86 9.30
N ARG A 234 5.59 -8.93 9.73
CA ARG A 234 5.00 -10.04 10.49
C ARG A 234 5.82 -10.25 11.74
N ARG A 235 5.13 -10.57 12.83
CA ARG A 235 5.79 -10.95 14.09
C ARG A 235 6.49 -12.28 13.86
N TRP A 236 7.61 -12.53 14.53
CA TRP A 236 8.42 -13.72 14.27
C TRP A 236 7.68 -15.05 14.52
N ASP A 237 6.68 -15.05 15.40
CA ASP A 237 5.80 -16.19 15.71
C ASP A 237 4.50 -16.21 14.87
N ASP A 238 4.41 -15.39 13.83
CA ASP A 238 3.22 -15.31 13.00
C ASP A 238 3.01 -16.62 12.22
N PRO A 239 1.83 -17.25 12.30
CA PRO A 239 1.56 -18.52 11.64
C PRO A 239 1.56 -18.44 10.11
N ASP A 240 1.54 -17.25 9.52
CA ASP A 240 1.68 -17.07 8.06
C ASP A 240 3.12 -17.23 7.59
N ILE A 241 4.11 -17.23 8.49
CA ILE A 241 5.51 -17.41 8.13
C ILE A 241 5.85 -18.90 8.12
N GLU A 242 6.35 -19.38 6.98
CA GLU A 242 7.04 -20.66 6.93
C GLU A 242 8.52 -20.47 7.24
N PHE A 243 9.11 -21.40 7.99
CA PHE A 243 10.52 -21.41 8.33
C PHE A 243 11.20 -22.72 7.89
N VAL A 244 12.41 -22.59 7.37
CA VAL A 244 13.39 -23.69 7.31
C VAL A 244 14.41 -23.44 8.42
N GLY A 245 14.27 -24.09 9.57
CA GLY A 245 15.09 -23.76 10.75
C GLY A 245 14.80 -22.33 11.24
N ALA A 246 15.81 -21.45 11.26
CA ALA A 246 15.66 -20.03 11.60
C ALA A 246 15.51 -19.12 10.36
N HIS A 247 15.39 -19.71 9.16
CA HIS A 247 15.39 -19.01 7.89
C HIS A 247 13.94 -18.80 7.41
N PRO A 248 13.42 -17.55 7.34
CA PRO A 248 12.06 -17.31 6.87
C PRO A 248 11.96 -17.58 5.36
N VAL A 249 10.88 -18.23 4.95
CA VAL A 249 10.59 -18.53 3.54
C VAL A 249 9.81 -17.36 2.92
N VAL A 250 10.30 -16.87 1.80
CA VAL A 250 9.69 -15.84 0.97
C VAL A 250 9.15 -16.48 -0.30
N TYR A 251 7.88 -16.26 -0.57
CA TYR A 251 7.27 -16.63 -1.85
C TYR A 251 7.39 -15.45 -2.81
N ALA A 252 8.33 -15.51 -3.75
CA ALA A 252 8.57 -14.43 -4.71
C ALA A 252 7.50 -14.41 -5.80
N GLY A 253 6.99 -13.22 -6.09
CA GLY A 253 6.03 -12.94 -7.16
C GLY A 253 6.67 -13.19 -8.52
N ALA A 254 5.97 -13.92 -9.39
CA ALA A 254 6.53 -14.36 -10.65
C ALA A 254 6.77 -13.17 -11.59
N GLY A 255 8.03 -12.94 -11.94
CA GLY A 255 8.51 -11.80 -12.73
C GLY A 255 8.41 -10.43 -12.03
N SER A 256 7.52 -10.25 -11.04
CA SER A 256 7.41 -9.03 -10.21
C SER A 256 8.42 -9.00 -9.05
N HIS A 257 8.88 -10.20 -8.64
CA HIS A 257 9.76 -10.50 -7.52
C HIS A 257 9.27 -10.09 -6.12
N ALA A 258 8.09 -9.46 -6.01
CA ALA A 258 7.51 -9.04 -4.74
C ALA A 258 7.41 -10.21 -3.74
N GLY A 259 7.66 -9.97 -2.46
CA GLY A 259 7.60 -10.99 -1.42
C GLY A 259 6.19 -11.19 -0.85
N ALA A 260 5.80 -12.46 -0.70
CA ALA A 260 4.62 -12.88 0.05
C ALA A 260 4.99 -13.89 1.15
N TYR A 261 4.19 -13.88 2.23
CA TYR A 261 4.34 -14.79 3.36
C TYR A 261 3.70 -16.16 3.10
N LEU A 262 2.56 -16.17 2.39
CA LEU A 262 1.85 -17.40 2.06
C LEU A 262 2.00 -17.73 0.58
N PRO A 263 2.06 -19.01 0.21
CA PRO A 263 2.03 -19.40 -1.18
C PRO A 263 0.63 -19.18 -1.78
N GLY A 264 0.58 -18.74 -3.03
CA GLY A 264 -0.66 -18.71 -3.80
C GLY A 264 -0.71 -17.58 -4.81
N GLU A 265 -1.93 -17.13 -5.11
CA GLU A 265 -2.17 -16.14 -6.15
C GLU A 265 -2.89 -14.95 -5.57
N TYR A 266 -2.40 -13.76 -5.83
CA TYR A 266 -2.87 -12.54 -5.20
C TYR A 266 -3.46 -11.61 -6.24
N VAL A 267 -4.56 -10.94 -5.90
CA VAL A 267 -5.11 -9.89 -6.77
C VAL A 267 -4.51 -8.58 -6.34
N THR A 268 -3.57 -8.08 -7.13
CA THR A 268 -2.95 -6.79 -6.93
C THR A 268 -3.67 -5.75 -7.77
N THR A 269 -4.09 -4.65 -7.16
CA THR A 269 -4.69 -3.52 -7.86
C THR A 269 -3.71 -2.36 -7.91
N VAL A 270 -3.26 -1.99 -9.11
CA VAL A 270 -2.52 -0.74 -9.30
C VAL A 270 -3.49 0.32 -9.73
N ALA A 271 -3.59 1.37 -8.92
CA ALA A 271 -4.58 2.41 -9.10
C ALA A 271 -3.90 3.68 -9.66
N PRO A 272 -4.12 4.06 -10.93
CA PRO A 272 -3.51 5.25 -11.51
C PRO A 272 -3.80 6.50 -10.68
N THR A 273 -2.77 7.31 -10.43
CA THR A 273 -2.83 8.51 -9.58
C THR A 273 -3.86 9.54 -10.06
N TRP A 274 -4.08 9.64 -11.38
CA TRP A 274 -5.08 10.54 -11.97
C TRP A 274 -6.54 10.14 -11.71
N LEU A 275 -6.80 8.89 -11.28
CA LEU A 275 -8.14 8.43 -10.92
C LEU A 275 -8.51 8.77 -9.47
N ASN A 276 -7.59 9.30 -8.66
CA ASN A 276 -7.80 9.61 -7.24
C ASN A 276 -9.07 10.45 -6.98
N GLY A 277 -9.34 11.46 -7.81
CA GLY A 277 -10.52 12.34 -7.66
C GLY A 277 -11.87 11.64 -7.94
N LEU A 278 -11.89 10.65 -8.83
CA LEU A 278 -13.10 9.87 -9.15
C LEU A 278 -13.37 8.75 -8.13
N ARG A 279 -12.42 8.46 -7.22
CA ARG A 279 -12.54 7.41 -6.19
C ARG A 279 -13.60 7.73 -5.13
N ALA A 280 -13.74 8.99 -4.72
CA ALA A 280 -14.72 9.37 -3.69
C ALA A 280 -16.16 9.17 -4.20
N ILE A 281 -16.42 9.62 -5.43
CA ILE A 281 -17.73 9.54 -6.07
C ILE A 281 -18.08 8.08 -6.40
N SER A 282 -17.15 7.32 -6.99
CA SER A 282 -17.40 5.90 -7.30
C SER A 282 -17.61 5.03 -6.07
N ARG A 283 -16.90 5.27 -4.95
CA ARG A 283 -17.14 4.58 -3.67
C ARG A 283 -18.52 4.88 -3.09
N GLN A 284 -18.97 6.14 -3.17
CA GLN A 284 -20.26 6.55 -2.64
C GLN A 284 -21.42 5.97 -3.47
N VAL A 285 -21.28 5.95 -4.81
CA VAL A 285 -22.26 5.34 -5.73
C VAL A 285 -22.27 3.81 -5.62
N SER A 286 -21.11 3.15 -5.56
CA SER A 286 -21.02 1.69 -5.44
C SER A 286 -21.55 1.17 -4.10
N ARG A 287 -21.28 1.86 -2.98
CA ARG A 287 -21.88 1.51 -1.68
C ARG A 287 -23.40 1.69 -1.67
N ALA A 288 -23.93 2.67 -2.41
CA ALA A 288 -25.35 2.95 -2.47
C ALA A 288 -26.12 2.02 -3.43
N LEU A 289 -25.53 1.67 -4.59
CA LEU A 289 -26.22 0.94 -5.67
C LEU A 289 -25.78 -0.52 -5.85
N LEU A 290 -24.59 -0.90 -5.37
CA LEU A 290 -23.98 -2.23 -5.54
C LEU A 290 -23.48 -2.83 -4.20
N PRO A 291 -24.27 -2.87 -3.10
CA PRO A 291 -23.83 -3.34 -1.79
C PRO A 291 -23.37 -4.81 -1.79
N TRP A 292 -23.70 -5.59 -2.82
CA TRP A 292 -23.26 -6.98 -2.97
C TRP A 292 -21.85 -7.14 -3.55
N THR A 293 -21.14 -6.09 -3.95
CA THR A 293 -19.72 -6.16 -4.36
C THR A 293 -18.75 -5.86 -3.21
N GLY A 294 -19.26 -5.53 -2.01
CA GLY A 294 -18.49 -5.04 -0.87
C GLY A 294 -17.58 -6.02 -0.12
N ASP A 295 -17.58 -7.32 -0.47
CA ASP A 295 -16.69 -8.32 0.16
C ASP A 295 -15.43 -8.60 -0.67
N ALA A 296 -15.21 -7.89 -1.78
CA ALA A 296 -13.90 -7.93 -2.43
C ALA A 296 -12.92 -7.12 -1.55
N PRO A 297 -11.77 -7.70 -1.12
CA PRO A 297 -10.82 -7.02 -0.24
C PRO A 297 -10.47 -5.69 -0.86
N GLN A 298 -10.81 -4.61 -0.15
CA GLN A 298 -10.61 -3.19 -0.49
C GLN A 298 -10.02 -2.93 -1.88
N THR A 299 -10.76 -3.27 -2.94
CA THR A 299 -10.25 -3.07 -4.30
C THR A 299 -10.32 -1.58 -4.55
N SER A 300 -9.19 -0.91 -4.32
CA SER A 300 -8.96 0.43 -4.84
C SER A 300 -9.30 0.41 -6.33
N ALA A 301 -9.97 1.46 -6.82
CA ALA A 301 -10.34 1.54 -8.23
C ALA A 301 -9.05 1.56 -9.08
N GLY A 302 -8.62 0.38 -9.51
CA GLY A 302 -7.35 0.10 -10.17
C GLY A 302 -7.46 -1.16 -11.01
N LEU A 303 -6.52 -1.33 -11.94
CA LEU A 303 -6.47 -2.51 -12.80
C LEU A 303 -6.06 -3.73 -11.96
N PRO A 304 -6.87 -4.80 -11.92
CA PRO A 304 -6.54 -6.01 -11.19
C PRO A 304 -5.62 -6.89 -12.02
N PHE A 305 -4.47 -7.21 -11.46
CA PHE A 305 -3.51 -8.19 -11.97
C PHE A 305 -3.43 -9.36 -10.99
N ILE A 306 -3.06 -10.53 -11.49
CA ILE A 306 -2.69 -11.64 -10.62
C ILE A 306 -1.18 -11.58 -10.43
N ASP A 307 -0.76 -11.51 -9.17
CA ASP A 307 0.61 -11.81 -8.78
C ASP A 307 0.70 -13.26 -8.32
N TYR A 308 1.69 -14.00 -8.82
CA TYR A 308 1.82 -15.44 -8.60
C TYR A 308 2.99 -15.71 -7.66
N HIS A 309 2.67 -16.11 -6.44
CA HIS A 309 3.61 -16.43 -5.37
C HIS A 309 3.51 -17.92 -5.03
N ARG A 310 3.55 -18.82 -6.02
CA ARG A 310 3.21 -20.24 -5.80
C ARG A 310 4.29 -21.04 -5.08
N GLY A 311 5.56 -20.66 -5.26
CA GLY A 311 6.70 -21.39 -4.69
C GLY A 311 6.89 -22.80 -5.24
N ASP A 312 6.30 -23.12 -6.40
CA ASP A 312 6.35 -24.44 -7.06
C ASP A 312 7.53 -24.58 -8.07
N GLY A 313 8.42 -23.58 -8.10
CA GLY A 313 9.58 -23.50 -8.98
C GLY A 313 10.91 -23.71 -8.25
N VAL A 314 11.94 -22.95 -8.65
CA VAL A 314 13.28 -23.02 -8.05
C VAL A 314 13.25 -22.42 -6.64
N GLY A 315 13.99 -23.02 -5.71
CA GLY A 315 14.29 -22.45 -4.40
C GLY A 315 15.76 -22.05 -4.27
N ILE A 316 16.05 -20.98 -3.52
CA ILE A 316 17.40 -20.54 -3.18
C ILE A 316 17.49 -20.27 -1.68
N GLY A 317 18.50 -20.83 -1.02
CA GLY A 317 18.78 -20.65 0.40
C GLY A 317 18.99 -21.98 1.12
N VAL A 318 19.03 -21.91 2.45
CA VAL A 318 19.23 -23.08 3.30
C VAL A 318 18.14 -24.12 3.07
N GLY A 319 18.54 -25.36 2.81
CA GLY A 319 17.63 -26.49 2.55
C GLY A 319 17.11 -26.58 1.10
N GLU A 320 17.40 -25.60 0.26
CA GLU A 320 17.06 -25.62 -1.17
C GLU A 320 18.20 -26.18 -2.02
N CYS A 321 17.92 -26.45 -3.30
CA CYS A 321 18.90 -26.97 -4.25
C CYS A 321 20.00 -25.97 -4.65
N ARG A 322 19.80 -24.68 -4.34
CA ARG A 322 20.74 -23.60 -4.65
C ARG A 322 21.03 -22.81 -3.38
N ALA A 323 22.30 -22.45 -3.17
CA ALA A 323 22.75 -21.75 -1.98
C ALA A 323 23.03 -20.27 -2.25
N TRP A 324 22.98 -19.47 -1.19
CA TRP A 324 23.35 -18.06 -1.24
C TRP A 324 24.86 -17.85 -1.21
N HIS A 325 25.28 -16.74 -1.82
CA HIS A 325 26.60 -16.15 -1.68
C HIS A 325 26.49 -14.76 -1.02
N PRO A 326 26.82 -14.60 0.27
CA PRO A 326 26.67 -13.32 0.96
C PRO A 326 27.68 -12.28 0.45
N VAL A 327 27.18 -11.08 0.14
CA VAL A 327 28.00 -9.90 -0.17
C VAL A 327 27.66 -8.78 0.81
N LEU A 328 28.61 -8.39 1.65
CA LEU A 328 28.41 -7.26 2.56
C LEU A 328 28.44 -5.94 1.77
N ILE A 329 27.45 -5.08 2.04
CA ILE A 329 27.38 -3.71 1.55
C ILE A 329 27.06 -2.76 2.70
N ASP A 330 27.39 -1.48 2.52
CA ASP A 330 27.18 -0.46 3.53
C ASP A 330 27.04 0.92 2.87
N ASP A 331 27.00 1.97 3.70
CA ASP A 331 26.93 3.35 3.24
C ASP A 331 28.21 3.83 2.54
N ASP A 332 29.33 3.14 2.72
CA ASP A 332 30.66 3.49 2.17
C ASP A 332 31.00 2.75 0.87
N THR A 333 30.27 1.67 0.57
CA THR A 333 30.40 0.85 -0.63
C THR A 333 30.27 1.74 -1.88
N PRO A 334 31.32 1.88 -2.71
CA PRO A 334 31.41 2.97 -3.69
C PRO A 334 30.27 3.01 -4.71
N TRP A 335 29.87 1.87 -5.26
CA TRP A 335 28.79 1.82 -6.25
C TRP A 335 27.40 2.03 -5.62
N VAL A 336 27.22 1.64 -4.35
CA VAL A 336 25.98 1.87 -3.59
C VAL A 336 25.83 3.35 -3.26
N ARG A 337 26.92 4.00 -2.82
CA ARG A 337 26.93 5.42 -2.41
C ARG A 337 26.96 6.39 -3.57
N ASN A 338 27.75 6.12 -4.60
CA ASN A 338 28.04 7.13 -5.62
C ASN A 338 27.12 7.04 -6.83
N TYR A 339 26.51 5.89 -7.10
CA TYR A 339 25.60 5.73 -8.25
C TYR A 339 24.13 5.86 -7.84
N ARG A 340 23.56 7.04 -8.14
CA ARG A 340 22.13 7.40 -7.91
C ARG A 340 21.22 7.14 -9.10
N GLY A 341 21.80 6.70 -10.22
CA GLY A 341 21.08 6.50 -11.47
C GLY A 341 20.19 5.26 -11.48
N LEU A 342 19.44 5.10 -12.57
CA LEU A 342 18.63 3.90 -12.78
C LEU A 342 19.50 2.70 -13.14
N TRP A 343 19.12 1.53 -12.66
CA TRP A 343 19.79 0.26 -12.95
C TRP A 343 19.31 -0.40 -14.24
N GLY A 344 18.51 0.31 -15.04
CA GLY A 344 18.04 -0.13 -16.34
C GLY A 344 17.45 1.04 -17.14
N LEU A 345 16.87 0.73 -18.30
CA LEU A 345 16.38 1.73 -19.24
C LEU A 345 15.43 2.77 -18.60
N ASP A 346 15.73 4.05 -18.84
CA ASP A 346 14.80 5.16 -18.56
C ASP A 346 13.81 5.34 -19.73
N THR A 347 12.67 4.68 -19.65
CA THR A 347 11.59 4.74 -20.66
C THR A 347 10.88 6.10 -20.71
N ARG A 348 11.13 6.99 -19.75
CA ARG A 348 10.38 8.25 -19.56
C ARG A 348 8.88 8.03 -19.33
N ASP A 349 8.51 6.81 -18.91
CA ASP A 349 7.16 6.50 -18.50
C ASP A 349 6.82 7.30 -17.23
N HIS A 350 5.90 8.24 -17.37
CA HIS A 350 5.45 9.09 -16.26
C HIS A 350 4.63 8.32 -15.23
N PHE A 351 4.13 7.13 -15.58
CA PHE A 351 3.42 6.25 -14.66
C PHE A 351 4.37 5.37 -13.84
N GLY A 352 5.68 5.39 -14.14
CA GLY A 352 6.73 4.71 -13.39
C GLY A 352 6.77 3.19 -13.54
N GLY A 353 5.75 2.58 -14.15
CA GLY A 353 5.62 1.14 -14.26
C GLY A 353 6.72 0.53 -15.12
N GLU A 354 7.00 1.09 -16.29
CA GLU A 354 8.06 0.57 -17.18
C GLU A 354 9.42 1.24 -16.99
N ARG A 355 9.57 2.05 -15.93
CA ARG A 355 10.82 2.75 -15.62
C ARG A 355 11.63 1.91 -14.63
N ALA A 356 12.84 1.54 -15.03
CA ALA A 356 13.75 0.74 -14.21
C ALA A 356 13.97 1.36 -12.81
N PRO A 357 14.20 0.54 -11.79
CA PRO A 357 14.48 1.03 -10.44
C PRO A 357 15.86 1.69 -10.38
N ALA A 358 16.08 2.50 -9.35
CA ALA A 358 17.44 2.86 -8.93
C ALA A 358 18.05 1.74 -8.07
N GLY A 359 19.26 1.95 -7.55
CA GLY A 359 19.95 0.96 -6.71
C GLY A 359 19.29 0.79 -5.34
N PRO A 360 19.82 -0.13 -4.49
CA PRO A 360 19.21 -0.44 -3.20
C PRO A 360 19.10 0.78 -2.26
N ARG A 361 20.02 1.73 -2.38
CA ARG A 361 20.06 2.95 -1.56
C ARG A 361 19.12 4.07 -2.03
N TYR A 362 18.75 4.09 -3.30
CA TYR A 362 18.13 5.28 -3.91
C TYR A 362 16.75 4.97 -4.50
N GLU A 363 15.92 6.01 -4.53
CA GLU A 363 14.68 6.05 -5.30
C GLU A 363 14.96 6.47 -6.75
N ARG A 364 13.96 6.30 -7.63
CA ARG A 364 14.09 6.66 -9.05
C ARG A 364 14.31 8.16 -9.32
N ASP A 365 14.13 9.01 -8.31
CA ASP A 365 14.41 10.45 -8.33
C ASP A 365 15.78 10.81 -7.71
N GLY A 366 16.53 9.82 -7.20
CA GLY A 366 17.83 9.98 -6.56
C GLY A 366 17.80 10.33 -5.07
N ALA A 367 16.60 10.44 -4.46
CA ALA A 367 16.44 10.53 -3.01
C ALA A 367 16.87 9.23 -2.34
N VAL A 368 17.26 9.29 -1.06
CA VAL A 368 17.58 8.08 -0.30
C VAL A 368 16.28 7.34 0.00
N ARG A 369 16.23 6.06 -0.35
CA ARG A 369 15.07 5.18 -0.10
C ARG A 369 14.79 5.10 1.39
N SER A 370 13.52 5.12 1.79
CA SER A 370 13.12 5.03 3.20
C SER A 370 13.63 3.75 3.86
N GLY A 371 13.49 2.60 3.19
CA GLY A 371 14.05 1.32 3.62
C GLY A 371 15.57 1.31 3.76
N TRP A 372 16.30 2.19 3.06
CA TRP A 372 17.73 2.35 3.26
C TRP A 372 18.05 3.36 4.39
N ALA A 373 17.33 4.47 4.47
CA ALA A 373 17.60 5.51 5.46
C ALA A 373 17.26 5.06 6.88
N ASN A 374 16.11 4.42 7.07
CA ASN A 374 15.67 3.88 8.35
C ASN A 374 14.74 2.66 8.13
N PRO A 375 15.29 1.43 8.17
CA PRO A 375 14.51 0.20 8.06
C PRO A 375 13.41 0.04 9.13
N VAL A 376 13.63 0.55 10.34
CA VAL A 376 12.66 0.47 11.46
C VAL A 376 11.41 1.28 11.12
N VAL A 377 11.58 2.52 10.64
CA VAL A 377 10.46 3.37 10.19
C VAL A 377 9.79 2.80 8.94
N TRP A 378 10.57 2.26 7.99
CA TRP A 378 10.02 1.64 6.78
C TRP A 378 9.08 0.46 7.10
N ALA A 379 9.42 -0.34 8.11
CA ALA A 379 8.58 -1.44 8.59
C ALA A 379 7.47 -1.01 9.56
N GLY A 380 7.40 0.27 9.95
CA GLY A 380 6.43 0.80 10.91
C GLY A 380 6.67 0.37 12.36
N LEU A 381 7.92 0.14 12.76
CA LEU A 381 8.28 -0.34 14.10
C LEU A 381 8.60 0.78 15.12
N ASP A 382 8.49 2.05 14.73
CA ASP A 382 8.90 3.19 15.57
C ASP A 382 8.00 3.40 16.81
N ASP A 383 6.76 2.88 16.76
CA ASP A 383 5.81 2.86 17.87
C ASP A 383 5.69 1.47 18.55
N GLU A 384 6.49 0.49 18.12
CA GLU A 384 6.52 -0.87 18.66
C GLU A 384 7.71 -1.06 19.61
N TYR A 385 7.44 -1.57 20.81
CA TYR A 385 8.51 -1.85 21.77
C TYR A 385 9.31 -3.11 21.35
N PRO A 386 10.65 -3.10 21.39
CA PRO A 386 11.47 -4.22 20.92
C PRO A 386 11.31 -5.51 21.72
N THR A 387 11.08 -5.39 23.04
CA THR A 387 10.94 -6.52 23.96
C THR A 387 9.82 -6.31 24.95
N VAL A 388 9.26 -7.40 25.48
CA VAL A 388 8.18 -7.37 26.48
C VAL A 388 8.62 -6.61 27.73
N GLU A 389 9.89 -6.71 28.11
CA GLU A 389 10.48 -6.01 29.24
C GLU A 389 10.55 -4.49 28.99
N HIS A 390 10.88 -4.08 27.76
CA HIS A 390 10.83 -2.67 27.37
C HIS A 390 9.39 -2.14 27.42
N GLY A 391 8.43 -2.90 26.91
CA GLY A 391 7.00 -2.58 26.99
C GLY A 391 6.52 -2.43 28.44
N ALA A 392 6.92 -3.35 29.33
CA ALA A 392 6.63 -3.28 30.76
C ALA A 392 7.19 -2.00 31.41
N ALA A 393 8.44 -1.64 31.09
CA ALA A 393 9.05 -0.41 31.59
C ALA A 393 8.33 0.86 31.08
N LEU A 394 7.87 0.86 29.82
CA LEU A 394 7.08 1.96 29.25
C LEU A 394 5.71 2.10 29.93
N LEU A 395 5.02 0.98 30.19
CA LEU A 395 3.75 0.99 30.94
C LEU A 395 3.92 1.55 32.35
N GLN A 396 4.99 1.17 33.06
CA GLN A 396 5.29 1.72 34.37
C GLN A 396 5.55 3.24 34.32
N ARG A 397 6.33 3.70 33.33
CA ARG A 397 6.57 5.13 33.11
C ARG A 397 5.27 5.88 32.78
N ARG A 398 4.41 5.31 31.94
CA ARG A 398 3.09 5.89 31.60
C ARG A 398 2.20 5.99 32.82
N ALA A 399 2.10 4.93 33.62
CA ALA A 399 1.32 4.93 34.87
C ALA A 399 1.80 6.03 35.84
N SER A 400 3.11 6.21 35.99
CA SER A 400 3.68 7.27 36.83
C SER A 400 3.33 8.67 36.32
N ARG A 401 3.40 8.92 35.01
CA ARG A 401 2.98 10.20 34.40
C ARG A 401 1.48 10.44 34.58
N LEU A 402 0.63 9.42 34.41
CA LEU A 402 -0.82 9.54 34.61
C LEU A 402 -1.17 9.87 36.07
N ARG A 403 -0.48 9.26 37.05
CA ARG A 403 -0.65 9.60 38.47
C ARG A 403 -0.30 11.07 38.76
N GLN A 404 0.80 11.57 38.17
CA GLN A 404 1.17 12.98 38.29
C GLN A 404 0.11 13.88 37.65
N ARG A 405 -0.31 13.58 36.41
CA ARG A 405 -1.34 14.35 35.70
C ARG A 405 -2.67 14.36 36.46
N LEU A 406 -3.03 13.25 37.11
CA LEU A 406 -4.23 13.15 37.92
C LEU A 406 -4.17 14.08 39.15
N ALA A 407 -3.00 14.20 39.78
CA ALA A 407 -2.79 15.13 40.90
C ALA A 407 -2.86 16.59 40.45
N GLU A 408 -2.25 16.93 39.30
CA GLU A 408 -2.32 18.27 38.70
C GLU A 408 -3.77 18.66 38.36
N LEU A 409 -4.51 17.76 37.69
CA LEU A 409 -5.92 17.98 37.35
C LEU A 409 -6.78 18.11 38.60
N ALA A 410 -6.49 17.37 39.68
CA ALA A 410 -7.21 17.51 40.94
C ALA A 410 -7.01 18.90 41.57
N ALA A 411 -5.78 19.42 41.55
CA ALA A 411 -5.48 20.77 42.01
C ALA A 411 -6.15 21.84 41.14
N GLU A 412 -6.10 21.72 39.82
CA GLU A 412 -6.73 22.67 38.89
C GLU A 412 -8.26 22.68 39.03
N VAL A 413 -8.87 21.49 39.17
CA VAL A 413 -10.32 21.37 39.43
C VAL A 413 -10.70 22.04 40.73
N ASP A 414 -9.88 21.96 41.78
CA ASP A 414 -10.19 22.61 43.06
C ASP A 414 -10.01 24.13 42.99
N ASP A 415 -8.93 24.62 42.38
CA ASP A 415 -8.69 26.05 42.16
C ASP A 415 -9.82 26.69 41.33
N ARG A 416 -10.16 26.10 40.18
CA ARG A 416 -11.26 26.61 39.33
C ARG A 416 -12.60 26.54 40.04
N ARG A 417 -12.83 25.53 40.87
CA ARG A 417 -14.04 25.42 41.70
C ARG A 417 -14.07 26.53 42.75
N GLN A 418 -12.96 26.82 43.43
CA GLN A 418 -12.87 27.91 44.39
C GLN A 418 -13.09 29.26 43.73
N ALA A 419 -12.46 29.53 42.57
CA ALA A 419 -12.65 30.75 41.79
C ALA A 419 -14.11 30.93 41.34
N ALA A 420 -14.76 29.85 40.87
CA ALA A 420 -16.18 29.88 40.50
C ALA A 420 -17.08 30.15 41.72
N ARG A 421 -16.79 29.55 42.88
CA ARG A 421 -17.49 29.80 44.14
C ARG A 421 -17.32 31.24 44.61
N ALA A 422 -16.10 31.77 44.59
CA ALA A 422 -15.78 33.15 44.96
C ALA A 422 -16.50 34.15 44.03
N SER A 423 -16.47 33.91 42.73
CA SER A 423 -17.20 34.72 41.73
C SER A 423 -18.71 34.71 41.99
N ARG A 424 -19.28 33.54 42.33
CA ARG A 424 -20.71 33.43 42.66
C ARG A 424 -21.06 34.12 43.99
N ALA A 425 -20.20 34.02 45.00
CA ALA A 425 -20.36 34.71 46.28
C ALA A 425 -20.31 36.24 46.09
N GLY A 426 -19.33 36.76 45.35
CA GLY A 426 -19.22 38.19 45.03
C GLY A 426 -20.42 38.70 44.21
N ASN A 427 -20.90 37.92 43.24
CA ASN A 427 -22.12 38.26 42.50
C ASN A 427 -23.36 38.33 43.40
N ARG A 428 -23.50 37.43 44.39
CA ARG A 428 -24.59 37.47 45.39
C ARG A 428 -24.48 38.68 46.31
N ALA A 429 -23.30 38.99 46.82
CA ALA A 429 -23.06 40.16 47.67
C ALA A 429 -23.42 41.47 46.94
N ARG A 430 -22.97 41.61 45.68
CA ARG A 430 -23.33 42.76 44.83
C ARG A 430 -24.84 42.86 44.58
N ALA A 431 -25.51 41.73 44.36
CA ALA A 431 -26.97 41.72 44.18
C ALA A 431 -27.72 42.15 45.45
N ALA A 432 -27.24 41.74 46.64
CA ALA A 432 -27.80 42.17 47.92
C ALA A 432 -27.61 43.68 48.17
N PHE A 433 -26.42 44.22 47.84
CA PHE A 433 -26.14 45.66 47.93
C PHE A 433 -27.03 46.49 47.00
N VAL A 434 -27.16 46.08 45.73
CA VAL A 434 -28.00 46.79 44.74
C VAL A 434 -29.50 46.63 45.06
N GLY A 435 -29.93 45.53 45.69
CA GLY A 435 -31.31 45.33 46.13
C GLY A 435 -31.79 46.32 47.20
N SER A 436 -30.89 47.06 47.85
CA SER A 436 -31.23 48.13 48.81
C SER A 436 -31.43 49.51 48.15
N ALA A 437 -31.11 49.67 46.87
CA ALA A 437 -31.32 50.89 46.11
C ALA A 437 -32.26 50.60 44.94
N GLY A 438 -33.53 51.00 45.08
CA GLY A 438 -34.56 50.72 44.09
C GLY A 438 -34.15 51.18 42.69
N THR A 439 -34.17 50.24 41.73
CA THR A 439 -34.62 50.41 40.34
C THR A 439 -34.51 49.08 39.61
N GLY A 440 -35.66 48.51 39.25
CA GLY A 440 -35.73 47.33 38.40
C GLY A 440 -35.41 47.68 36.96
N LYS A 441 -34.24 47.26 36.45
CA LYS A 441 -33.95 46.97 35.02
C LYS A 441 -32.47 46.59 34.85
N SER A 442 -32.06 45.39 35.27
CA SER A 442 -30.89 44.71 34.69
C SER A 442 -30.81 43.25 35.16
N ARG A 443 -31.61 42.37 34.55
CA ARG A 443 -31.65 40.94 34.94
C ARG A 443 -31.47 39.95 33.78
N ARG A 444 -30.85 40.36 32.66
CA ARG A 444 -30.71 39.46 31.48
C ARG A 444 -29.33 39.34 30.84
N GLY A 445 -28.30 40.13 31.22
CA GLY A 445 -27.04 40.17 30.46
C GLY A 445 -25.82 39.40 30.97
N ARG A 446 -25.87 38.61 32.07
CA ARG A 446 -24.64 38.10 32.74
C ARG A 446 -24.54 36.58 32.90
N SER A 447 -25.13 35.81 31.99
CA SER A 447 -25.06 34.33 31.98
C SER A 447 -23.80 33.77 31.29
N GLY A 448 -23.09 34.57 30.49
CA GLY A 448 -21.92 34.14 29.69
C GLY A 448 -20.74 33.64 30.55
N PRO A 449 -20.15 34.46 31.44
CA PRO A 449 -18.94 34.09 32.19
C PRO A 449 -19.12 32.88 33.11
N HIS A 450 -20.35 32.64 33.58
CA HIS A 450 -20.67 31.53 34.47
C HIS A 450 -20.92 30.21 33.71
N ARG A 451 -21.34 30.26 32.44
CA ARG A 451 -21.43 29.10 31.55
C ARG A 451 -20.04 28.69 31.07
N ASP A 452 -19.21 29.67 30.68
CA ASP A 452 -17.82 29.42 30.23
C ASP A 452 -16.99 28.74 31.35
N GLY A 453 -17.12 29.20 32.59
CA GLY A 453 -16.46 28.57 33.74
C GLY A 453 -16.98 27.17 34.09
N ALA A 454 -18.28 26.91 33.87
CA ALA A 454 -18.87 25.59 34.09
C ALA A 454 -18.46 24.59 33.00
N GLU A 455 -18.39 25.03 31.75
CA GLU A 455 -17.89 24.24 30.62
C GLU A 455 -16.40 23.93 30.79
N ALA A 456 -15.58 24.90 31.21
CA ALA A 456 -14.17 24.65 31.51
C ALA A 456 -13.99 23.61 32.63
N LEU A 457 -14.78 23.69 33.71
CA LEU A 457 -14.74 22.71 34.80
C LEU A 457 -15.23 21.32 34.34
N ALA A 458 -16.22 21.27 33.44
CA ALA A 458 -16.70 20.02 32.85
C ALA A 458 -15.62 19.36 31.98
N ARG A 459 -14.88 20.15 31.17
CA ARG A 459 -13.74 19.66 30.37
C ARG A 459 -12.64 19.06 31.24
N LEU A 460 -12.23 19.76 32.32
CA LEU A 460 -11.22 19.26 33.25
C LEU A 460 -11.66 17.96 33.94
N ARG A 461 -12.95 17.82 34.28
CA ARG A 461 -13.49 16.58 34.85
C ARG A 461 -13.55 15.43 33.85
N ALA A 462 -13.88 15.72 32.60
CA ALA A 462 -13.85 14.73 31.52
C ALA A 462 -12.43 14.22 31.29
N GLU A 463 -11.44 15.12 31.26
CA GLU A 463 -10.02 14.76 31.18
C GLU A 463 -9.59 13.92 32.41
N GLN A 464 -10.00 14.32 33.62
CA GLN A 464 -9.71 13.57 34.84
C GLN A 464 -10.30 12.14 34.79
N ALA A 465 -11.50 11.98 34.24
CA ALA A 465 -12.14 10.67 34.07
C ALA A 465 -11.37 9.81 33.06
N ALA A 466 -10.99 10.37 31.90
CA ALA A 466 -10.20 9.67 30.89
C ALA A 466 -8.83 9.21 31.43
N VAL A 467 -8.13 10.08 32.18
CA VAL A 467 -6.83 9.73 32.80
C VAL A 467 -6.98 8.62 33.85
N ARG A 468 -8.08 8.60 34.62
CA ARG A 468 -8.36 7.51 35.58
C ARG A 468 -8.64 6.20 34.87
N GLU A 469 -9.46 6.24 33.83
CA GLU A 469 -9.81 5.06 33.03
C GLU A 469 -8.55 4.44 32.41
N GLU A 470 -7.66 5.26 31.84
CA GLU A 470 -6.37 4.79 31.32
C GLU A 470 -5.48 4.18 32.41
N LEU A 471 -5.39 4.81 33.59
CA LEU A 471 -4.61 4.29 34.71
C LEU A 471 -5.17 2.95 35.24
N ASP A 472 -6.49 2.82 35.30
CA ASP A 472 -7.15 1.58 35.72
C ASP A 472 -6.99 0.48 34.67
N ALA A 473 -6.99 0.81 33.38
CA ALA A 473 -6.64 -0.13 32.31
C ALA A 473 -5.20 -0.65 32.47
N ILE A 474 -4.22 0.24 32.73
CA ILE A 474 -2.82 -0.18 32.97
C ILE A 474 -2.72 -1.05 34.23
N ARG A 475 -3.46 -0.72 35.31
CA ARG A 475 -3.50 -1.55 36.52
C ARG A 475 -4.08 -2.93 36.26
N HIS A 476 -5.10 -3.02 35.41
CA HIS A 476 -5.72 -4.29 35.05
C HIS A 476 -4.81 -5.17 34.18
N ALA A 477 -4.05 -4.55 33.26
CA ALA A 477 -3.04 -5.25 32.46
C ALA A 477 -1.89 -5.82 33.31
N GLY A 478 -1.57 -5.19 34.45
CA GLY A 478 -0.56 -5.66 35.39
C GLY A 478 0.84 -5.16 35.05
N THR A 479 1.86 -6.00 35.24
CA THR A 479 3.28 -5.65 34.99
C THR A 479 3.74 -5.93 33.57
N GLN A 480 3.00 -6.74 32.81
CA GLN A 480 3.33 -7.09 31.44
C GLN A 480 2.32 -6.43 30.48
N PRO A 481 2.79 -5.97 29.31
CA PRO A 481 1.88 -5.53 28.27
C PRO A 481 0.99 -6.70 27.81
N PRO A 482 -0.27 -6.43 27.42
CA PRO A 482 -1.12 -7.46 26.84
C PRO A 482 -0.48 -8.01 25.57
N VAL A 483 -0.56 -9.33 25.39
CA VAL A 483 -0.07 -9.98 24.18
C VAL A 483 -1.18 -9.97 23.14
N ASP A 484 -1.03 -9.12 22.13
CA ASP A 484 -1.95 -9.10 21.00
C ASP A 484 -1.76 -10.33 20.10
N PRO A 485 -2.82 -10.77 19.39
CA PRO A 485 -2.67 -11.75 18.32
C PRO A 485 -1.65 -11.28 17.26
N PRO A 486 -0.90 -12.19 16.60
CA PRO A 486 0.12 -11.82 15.62
C PRO A 486 -0.36 -10.91 14.48
N HIS A 487 -1.65 -10.94 14.16
CA HIS A 487 -2.26 -10.14 13.07
C HIS A 487 -2.91 -8.84 13.52
N ALA A 488 -2.84 -8.47 14.80
CA ALA A 488 -3.58 -7.31 15.33
C ALA A 488 -3.17 -5.97 14.71
N HIS A 489 -1.90 -5.83 14.30
CA HIS A 489 -1.38 -4.63 13.63
C HIS A 489 -1.77 -4.54 12.16
N LEU A 490 -2.22 -5.65 11.54
CA LEU A 490 -2.54 -5.68 10.11
C LEU A 490 -3.87 -5.00 9.82
N ARG A 491 -3.82 -3.93 9.03
CA ARG A 491 -5.01 -3.25 8.49
C ARG A 491 -5.55 -4.01 7.28
N CYS A 492 -4.65 -4.52 6.46
CA CYS A 492 -4.93 -5.25 5.23
C CYS A 492 -4.07 -6.52 5.14
N ARG A 493 -4.48 -7.59 5.82
CA ARG A 493 -3.83 -8.90 5.66
C ARG A 493 -4.04 -9.44 4.25
N ALA A 494 -2.97 -9.47 3.45
CA ALA A 494 -2.98 -10.04 2.12
C ALA A 494 -3.12 -11.57 2.19
N LEU A 495 -4.16 -12.11 1.56
CA LEU A 495 -4.43 -13.54 1.49
C LEU A 495 -4.50 -14.01 0.03
N PRO A 496 -3.99 -15.21 -0.28
CA PRO A 496 -4.09 -15.76 -1.61
C PRO A 496 -5.54 -16.09 -1.97
N LEU A 497 -5.82 -16.17 -3.26
CA LEU A 497 -7.10 -16.61 -3.82
C LEU A 497 -7.40 -18.04 -3.36
N THR A 498 -8.63 -18.26 -2.94
CA THR A 498 -9.12 -19.58 -2.50
C THR A 498 -9.39 -20.50 -3.70
N ALA A 499 -9.15 -21.81 -3.49
CA ALA A 499 -9.14 -22.84 -4.52
C ALA A 499 -10.42 -22.94 -5.39
N ASP A 500 -10.21 -23.40 -6.62
CA ASP A 500 -11.15 -23.55 -7.74
C ASP A 500 -12.47 -24.26 -7.37
N THR A 501 -13.52 -23.48 -7.14
CA THR A 501 -14.91 -23.95 -7.08
C THR A 501 -15.53 -23.99 -8.48
N PRO A 502 -16.53 -24.85 -8.76
CA PRO A 502 -17.27 -24.83 -10.02
C PRO A 502 -17.85 -23.45 -10.37
N ARG A 503 -18.22 -22.70 -9.32
CA ARG A 503 -18.68 -21.31 -9.41
C ARG A 503 -17.58 -20.37 -9.90
N GLN A 504 -16.34 -20.51 -9.42
CA GLN A 504 -15.20 -19.72 -9.90
C GLN A 504 -14.87 -20.03 -11.37
N ARG A 505 -14.99 -21.30 -11.82
CA ARG A 505 -14.84 -21.66 -13.23
C ARG A 505 -15.89 -21.01 -14.12
N PHE A 506 -17.15 -21.01 -13.70
CA PHE A 506 -18.20 -20.27 -14.41
C PHE A 506 -17.90 -18.76 -14.41
N LEU A 507 -17.51 -18.20 -13.26
CA LEU A 507 -17.10 -16.79 -13.17
C LEU A 507 -15.96 -16.49 -14.13
N ALA A 508 -14.96 -17.36 -14.28
CA ALA A 508 -13.85 -17.20 -15.22
C ALA A 508 -14.29 -17.20 -16.69
N ILE A 509 -15.19 -18.11 -17.08
CA ILE A 509 -15.76 -18.16 -18.44
C ILE A 509 -16.62 -16.92 -18.70
N TRP A 510 -17.55 -16.62 -17.79
CA TRP A 510 -18.41 -15.44 -17.85
C TRP A 510 -17.57 -14.19 -17.99
N SER A 511 -16.49 -14.10 -17.22
CA SER A 511 -15.69 -12.89 -17.15
C SER A 511 -14.80 -12.67 -18.36
N ALA A 512 -14.32 -13.74 -19.01
CA ALA A 512 -13.68 -13.69 -20.30
C ALA A 512 -14.63 -13.24 -21.43
N ALA A 513 -15.91 -13.62 -21.35
CA ALA A 513 -16.89 -13.35 -22.40
C ALA A 513 -17.66 -12.03 -22.23
N SER A 514 -17.92 -11.57 -21.00
CA SER A 514 -18.96 -10.56 -20.76
C SER A 514 -18.63 -9.19 -21.35
N VAL A 515 -17.36 -8.81 -21.50
CA VAL A 515 -17.01 -7.53 -22.15
C VAL A 515 -17.38 -7.60 -23.64
N SER A 516 -17.03 -8.69 -24.32
CA SER A 516 -17.42 -8.92 -25.71
C SER A 516 -18.94 -8.99 -25.87
N ILE A 517 -19.62 -9.70 -24.96
CA ILE A 517 -21.10 -9.77 -24.94
C ILE A 517 -21.70 -8.38 -24.73
N MET A 518 -21.15 -7.58 -23.81
CA MET A 518 -21.68 -6.25 -23.54
C MET A 518 -21.44 -5.30 -24.72
N LEU A 519 -20.26 -5.33 -25.36
CA LEU A 519 -20.00 -4.54 -26.57
C LEU A 519 -20.93 -4.93 -27.72
N ALA A 520 -21.13 -6.22 -27.95
CA ALA A 520 -22.08 -6.72 -28.95
C ALA A 520 -23.52 -6.31 -28.62
N GLY A 521 -23.91 -6.43 -27.35
CA GLY A 521 -25.22 -6.01 -26.86
C GLY A 521 -25.44 -4.50 -26.99
N THR A 522 -24.43 -3.68 -26.68
CA THR A 522 -24.48 -2.23 -26.87
C THR A 522 -24.61 -1.88 -28.34
N ALA A 523 -23.86 -2.54 -29.23
CA ALA A 523 -23.99 -2.36 -30.68
C ALA A 523 -25.43 -2.67 -31.15
N LEU A 524 -26.02 -3.77 -30.67
CA LEU A 524 -27.41 -4.12 -30.98
C LEU A 524 -28.41 -3.08 -30.47
N VAL A 525 -28.23 -2.60 -29.24
CA VAL A 525 -29.07 -1.54 -28.63
C VAL A 525 -28.99 -0.23 -29.42
N VAL A 526 -27.81 0.12 -29.95
CA VAL A 526 -27.61 1.30 -30.80
C VAL A 526 -28.29 1.14 -32.16
N ILE A 527 -28.21 -0.05 -32.76
CA ILE A 527 -28.79 -0.35 -34.07
C ILE A 527 -30.33 -0.43 -34.00
N SER A 528 -30.88 -1.05 -32.96
CA SER A 528 -32.32 -1.25 -32.82
C SER A 528 -32.75 -1.24 -31.35
N PRO A 529 -33.11 -0.07 -30.78
CA PRO A 529 -33.54 0.03 -29.39
C PRO A 529 -35.05 -0.26 -29.25
N PRO A 530 -35.47 -1.42 -28.70
CA PRO A 530 -36.88 -1.83 -28.63
C PRO A 530 -37.76 -0.92 -27.76
N VAL A 531 -37.20 -0.32 -26.71
CA VAL A 531 -37.91 0.54 -25.75
C VAL A 531 -37.25 1.92 -25.59
N GLY A 532 -36.50 2.34 -26.62
CA GLY A 532 -35.67 3.54 -26.60
C GLY A 532 -34.26 3.29 -26.03
N LEU A 533 -33.31 4.14 -26.42
CA LEU A 533 -31.87 3.92 -26.19
C LEU A 533 -31.51 3.85 -24.68
N LEU A 534 -32.07 4.76 -23.89
CA LEU A 534 -31.84 4.83 -22.44
C LEU A 534 -32.29 3.54 -21.73
N TRP A 535 -33.55 3.13 -21.93
CA TRP A 535 -34.11 1.96 -21.26
C TRP A 535 -33.53 0.63 -21.76
N SER A 536 -33.23 0.54 -23.05
CA SER A 536 -32.58 -0.65 -23.63
C SER A 536 -31.14 -0.80 -23.09
N SER A 537 -30.42 0.31 -22.92
CA SER A 537 -29.09 0.32 -22.29
C SER A 537 -29.15 -0.06 -20.82
N ALA A 538 -30.11 0.49 -20.06
CA ALA A 538 -30.32 0.16 -18.66
C ALA A 538 -30.68 -1.33 -18.46
N GLY A 539 -31.52 -1.88 -19.36
CA GLY A 539 -31.88 -3.29 -19.36
C GLY A 539 -30.67 -4.20 -19.59
N LEU A 540 -29.85 -3.90 -20.60
CA LEU A 540 -28.61 -4.65 -20.87
C LEU A 540 -27.68 -4.66 -19.65
N ILE A 541 -27.43 -3.49 -19.05
CA ILE A 541 -26.58 -3.37 -17.85
C ILE A 541 -27.16 -4.20 -16.70
N THR A 542 -28.48 -4.11 -16.49
CA THR A 542 -29.17 -4.86 -15.43
C THR A 542 -29.03 -6.37 -15.63
N ILE A 543 -29.18 -6.88 -16.85
CA ILE A 543 -28.99 -8.29 -17.18
C ILE A 543 -27.55 -8.73 -16.91
N MET A 544 -26.56 -7.95 -17.34
CA MET A 544 -25.14 -8.25 -17.09
C MET A 544 -24.83 -8.33 -15.59
N LEU A 545 -25.35 -7.38 -14.80
CA LEU A 545 -25.18 -7.37 -13.34
C LEU A 545 -25.93 -8.52 -12.66
N ALA A 546 -27.11 -8.91 -13.17
CA ALA A 546 -27.88 -10.03 -12.65
C ALA A 546 -27.15 -11.36 -12.84
N ILE A 547 -26.59 -11.58 -14.04
CA ILE A 547 -25.79 -12.78 -14.33
C ILE A 547 -24.56 -12.82 -13.42
N GLU A 548 -23.88 -11.70 -13.22
CA GLU A 548 -22.74 -11.64 -12.30
C GLU A 548 -23.15 -11.85 -10.82
N ALA A 549 -24.28 -11.29 -10.39
CA ALA A 549 -24.80 -11.52 -9.05
C ALA A 549 -25.17 -13.00 -8.83
N ALA A 550 -25.78 -13.66 -9.83
CA ALA A 550 -26.05 -15.10 -9.81
C ALA A 550 -24.76 -15.91 -9.73
N ALA A 551 -23.78 -15.56 -10.57
CA ALA A 551 -22.46 -16.18 -10.59
C ALA A 551 -21.74 -16.07 -9.23
N ARG A 552 -21.94 -14.97 -8.50
CA ARG A 552 -21.38 -14.75 -7.15
C ARG A 552 -22.25 -15.30 -6.02
N GLY A 553 -23.41 -15.89 -6.32
CA GLY A 553 -24.36 -16.38 -5.32
C GLY A 553 -25.09 -15.31 -4.53
N ARG A 554 -25.21 -14.11 -5.08
CA ARG A 554 -25.81 -12.92 -4.44
C ARG A 554 -27.06 -12.44 -5.17
N LEU A 555 -27.69 -13.28 -5.99
CA LEU A 555 -28.85 -12.90 -6.82
C LEU A 555 -30.00 -12.32 -5.98
N VAL A 556 -30.29 -12.90 -4.81
CA VAL A 556 -31.34 -12.41 -3.90
C VAL A 556 -31.06 -10.99 -3.40
N ARG A 557 -29.80 -10.69 -3.03
CA ARG A 557 -29.39 -9.34 -2.63
C ARG A 557 -29.45 -8.36 -3.80
N PHE A 558 -29.07 -8.80 -4.99
CA PHE A 558 -29.17 -8.02 -6.22
C PHE A 558 -30.62 -7.65 -6.53
N THR A 559 -31.53 -8.62 -6.55
CA THR A 559 -32.95 -8.39 -6.85
C THR A 559 -33.60 -7.48 -5.81
N ALA A 560 -33.29 -7.66 -4.52
CA ALA A 560 -33.79 -6.78 -3.46
C ALA A 560 -33.31 -5.33 -3.65
N THR A 561 -32.04 -5.14 -4.00
CA THR A 561 -31.47 -3.81 -4.21
C THR A 561 -32.03 -3.14 -5.47
N MET A 562 -32.13 -3.86 -6.59
CA MET A 562 -32.74 -3.33 -7.82
C MET A 562 -34.22 -3.00 -7.64
N GLY A 563 -34.94 -3.79 -6.83
CA GLY A 563 -36.31 -3.47 -6.40
C GLY A 563 -36.36 -2.15 -5.62
N ALA A 564 -35.50 -1.98 -4.62
CA ALA A 564 -35.43 -0.74 -3.84
C ALA A 564 -35.08 0.49 -4.70
N VAL A 565 -34.09 0.36 -5.60
CA VAL A 565 -33.73 1.42 -6.57
C VAL A 565 -34.91 1.73 -7.49
N GLY A 566 -35.61 0.70 -7.99
CA GLY A 566 -36.80 0.86 -8.81
C GLY A 566 -37.90 1.65 -8.10
N VAL A 567 -38.16 1.37 -6.82
CA VAL A 567 -39.12 2.12 -6.00
C VAL A 567 -38.71 3.58 -5.83
N VAL A 568 -37.42 3.86 -5.58
CA VAL A 568 -36.92 5.24 -5.46
C VAL A 568 -37.04 5.99 -6.79
N VAL A 569 -36.64 5.37 -7.90
CA VAL A 569 -36.76 5.98 -9.24
C VAL A 569 -38.22 6.25 -9.56
N PHE A 570 -39.11 5.29 -9.29
CA PHE A 570 -40.55 5.48 -9.46
C PHE A 570 -41.07 6.66 -8.63
N ALA A 571 -40.72 6.72 -7.34
CA ALA A 571 -41.12 7.82 -6.45
C ALA A 571 -40.61 9.18 -6.94
N VAL A 572 -39.37 9.26 -7.43
CA VAL A 572 -38.79 10.49 -8.00
C VAL A 572 -39.49 10.89 -9.29
N LEU A 573 -39.69 9.96 -10.23
CA LEU A 573 -40.38 10.24 -11.48
C LEU A 573 -41.83 10.69 -11.24
N SER A 574 -42.54 10.03 -10.32
CA SER A 574 -43.87 10.46 -9.88
C SER A 574 -43.85 11.83 -9.22
N ALA A 575 -42.86 12.13 -8.38
CA ALA A 575 -42.71 13.47 -7.78
C ALA A 575 -42.43 14.54 -8.84
N VAL A 576 -41.57 14.27 -9.82
CA VAL A 576 -41.30 15.16 -10.95
C VAL A 576 -42.55 15.34 -11.80
N GLU A 577 -43.30 14.28 -12.10
CA GLU A 577 -44.56 14.37 -12.84
C GLU A 577 -45.60 15.20 -12.09
N VAL A 578 -45.73 15.01 -10.77
CA VAL A 578 -46.60 15.83 -9.91
C VAL A 578 -46.16 17.28 -9.92
N VAL A 579 -44.86 17.56 -9.85
CA VAL A 579 -44.31 18.92 -9.94
C VAL A 579 -44.52 19.52 -11.33
N VAL A 580 -44.40 18.76 -12.41
CA VAL A 580 -44.58 19.28 -13.78
C VAL A 580 -46.07 19.52 -14.08
N ARG A 581 -46.96 18.59 -13.69
CA ARG A 581 -48.42 18.73 -13.88
C ARG A 581 -49.04 19.76 -12.94
N ASN A 582 -48.56 19.85 -11.69
CA ASN A 582 -49.03 20.80 -10.68
C ASN A 582 -47.96 21.84 -10.31
N TRP A 583 -47.23 22.36 -11.30
CA TRP A 583 -46.09 23.26 -11.07
C TRP A 583 -46.45 24.52 -10.28
N ARG A 584 -47.70 24.99 -10.39
CA ARG A 584 -48.23 26.08 -9.57
C ARG A 584 -48.32 25.71 -8.09
N ALA A 585 -48.77 24.50 -7.77
CA ALA A 585 -48.85 24.01 -6.40
C ALA A 585 -47.46 23.68 -5.83
N GLY A 586 -46.57 23.10 -6.66
CA GLY A 586 -45.18 22.84 -6.30
C GLY A 586 -44.38 24.12 -6.03
N ALA A 587 -44.49 25.11 -6.91
CA ALA A 587 -43.88 26.42 -6.72
C ALA A 587 -44.43 27.14 -5.49
N ALA A 588 -45.75 27.09 -5.26
CA ALA A 588 -46.37 27.65 -4.07
C ALA A 588 -45.87 26.97 -2.78
N ALA A 589 -45.76 25.65 -2.74
CA ALA A 589 -45.25 24.91 -1.59
C ALA A 589 -43.78 25.26 -1.28
N VAL A 590 -42.93 25.37 -2.31
CA VAL A 590 -41.52 25.79 -2.15
C VAL A 590 -41.42 27.23 -1.64
N LEU A 591 -42.23 28.15 -2.17
CA LEU A 591 -42.26 29.54 -1.72
C LEU A 591 -42.77 29.67 -0.28
N ILE A 592 -43.78 28.89 0.11
CA ILE A 592 -44.29 28.84 1.49
C ILE A 592 -43.22 28.28 2.43
N LEU A 593 -42.54 27.18 2.06
CA LEU A 593 -41.46 26.61 2.86
C LEU A 593 -40.27 27.57 3.00
N ALA A 594 -39.90 28.26 1.92
CA ALA A 594 -38.86 29.30 1.95
C ALA A 594 -39.27 30.48 2.84
N ALA A 595 -40.52 30.93 2.76
CA ALA A 595 -41.06 31.99 3.62
C ALA A 595 -41.06 31.57 5.10
N CYS A 596 -41.47 30.34 5.42
CA CYS A 596 -41.43 29.78 6.78
C CYS A 596 -39.98 29.65 7.28
N ALA A 597 -39.05 29.17 6.45
CA ALA A 597 -37.65 29.05 6.81
C ALA A 597 -37.00 30.42 7.06
N LEU A 598 -37.31 31.42 6.22
CA LEU A 598 -36.88 32.80 6.42
C LEU A 598 -37.50 33.42 7.66
N LEU A 599 -38.78 33.15 7.95
CA LEU A 599 -39.44 33.60 9.16
C LEU A 599 -38.80 32.99 10.42
N VAL A 600 -38.52 31.69 10.41
CA VAL A 600 -37.83 30.99 11.50
C VAL A 600 -36.42 31.54 11.66
N ALA A 601 -35.69 31.75 10.56
CA ALA A 601 -34.36 32.34 10.58
C ALA A 601 -34.42 33.74 11.20
N ASN A 602 -35.30 34.62 10.72
CA ASN A 602 -35.49 35.99 11.22
C ASN A 602 -35.95 36.03 12.69
N LEU A 603 -36.84 35.14 13.10
CA LEU A 603 -37.24 34.99 14.51
C LEU A 603 -36.06 34.53 15.36
N ARG A 604 -35.22 33.62 14.84
CA ARG A 604 -33.97 33.22 15.50
C ARG A 604 -33.03 34.40 15.65
N THR A 605 -32.77 35.16 14.58
CA THR A 605 -31.90 36.34 14.62
C THR A 605 -32.43 37.42 15.56
N TRP A 606 -33.75 37.62 15.58
CA TRP A 606 -34.40 38.56 16.50
C TRP A 606 -34.32 38.10 17.97
N MET A 607 -34.48 36.81 18.22
CA MET A 607 -34.32 36.22 19.55
C MET A 607 -32.86 36.22 20.03
N THR A 608 -31.88 36.13 19.13
CA THR A 608 -30.45 36.22 19.47
C THR A 608 -29.96 37.65 19.65
N ASN A 609 -30.64 38.65 19.05
CA ASN A 609 -30.33 40.07 19.20
C ASN A 609 -31.12 40.76 20.34
N ARG A 610 -31.83 39.99 21.18
CA ARG A 610 -32.45 40.41 22.45
C ARG A 610 -31.77 39.71 23.62
#